data_AF-G8ZXZ1-F1
#
_entry.id   AF-G8ZXZ1-F1
#
_cell.length_a   1.000
_cell.length_b   1.000
_cell.length_c   1.000
_cell.angle_alpha   90.00
_cell.angle_beta   90.00
_cell.angle_gamma   90.00
#
_symmetry.space_group_name_H-M   'P 1'
#
loop_
_entity.id
_entity.type
_entity.pdbx_description
1 polymer ?
#
loop_
_entity_poly.entity_id
_entity_poly.type
_entity_poly.pdbx_seq_one_letter_code
_entity_poly.pdbx_strand_id
1 'polypeptide(L)'
;MISSFLTWLCLLLLSPLTYAFDIQSKQNVALYWGQNSAGSQQSLGEYCQSTDADIYLLSFLYQFPTIGLNFASACTTSFGDGTLHCSEIAQDIKTCQSLGKKVFLSLGGASGAYGFSDDNSAKQFAQTLWDTFGEGSGTAERPFDSAIIDGFDLDIENNQPTGYAALVTELRTLFAKGTKKYYISAAPQCVYPDASVGDVLANADVDFAFIQFYNNYCNVDKSFNWDTWLNFAQSVSPNKDIKLYLGLPGSATAASSGYISDLSLLKETIAKISTTANFGGVAMWDASQAFANKIDGQSYVSHIKNILSSGSSDLTGTSASSSSSTFTSSASSSTSSIAVPATTSSSEAKTSTLEPSFPTTTVATNTEAKTTTLAPQDTLQTSVTTSASDSSTTSTTSTVKITQTLTSANIKQVSTSSNETPVVTTETSSSATRTTLAPTTTPVTTTTPVITTTPASTTTPATTATTATTATPAVTTSATTTQATTSASTAHEQAVSLNALYSSGKYNGKETCSNGDIACSSTGEFAICNYGTWVTMACAQGTTCFAYDSGESVSSGCNFSNLKDNFTK
;
A
#
# COMPACT_ATOMS: atom_id res chain seq x y z
N MET A 1 -51.51 1.75 44.74
CA MET A 1 -50.08 1.56 44.41
C MET A 1 -49.94 0.81 43.08
N ILE A 2 -50.25 1.46 41.94
CA ILE A 2 -50.11 0.84 40.60
C ILE A 2 -49.50 1.81 39.57
N SER A 3 -49.65 3.13 39.75
CA SER A 3 -49.21 4.16 38.79
C SER A 3 -47.71 4.53 38.83
N SER A 4 -46.82 3.64 39.28
CA SER A 4 -45.38 3.94 39.45
C SER A 4 -44.42 2.88 38.89
N PHE A 5 -44.92 1.93 38.09
CA PHE A 5 -44.11 0.87 37.49
C PHE A 5 -43.94 0.96 35.96
N LEU A 6 -44.69 1.84 35.27
CA LEU A 6 -44.64 1.95 33.80
C LEU A 6 -43.55 2.89 33.26
N THR A 7 -43.00 3.78 34.09
CA THR A 7 -41.97 4.76 33.67
C THR A 7 -40.54 4.20 33.68
N TRP A 8 -40.32 2.97 34.15
CA TRP A 8 -38.99 2.32 34.18
C TRP A 8 -38.78 1.24 33.11
N LEU A 9 -39.79 0.91 32.30
CA LEU A 9 -39.68 -0.12 31.25
C LEU A 9 -39.38 0.46 29.85
N CYS A 10 -39.40 1.79 29.68
CA CYS A 10 -39.20 2.43 28.37
C CYS A 10 -37.76 2.94 28.13
N LEU A 11 -36.85 2.79 29.10
CA LEU A 11 -35.45 3.27 29.02
C LEU A 11 -34.42 2.18 28.68
N LEU A 12 -34.86 0.96 28.35
CA LEU A 12 -34.01 -0.22 28.10
C LEU A 12 -33.95 -0.66 26.63
N LEU A 13 -34.41 0.19 25.69
CA LEU A 13 -34.46 -0.10 24.25
C LEU A 13 -33.84 1.00 23.36
N LEU A 14 -32.95 1.82 23.92
CA LEU A 14 -31.94 2.55 23.13
C LEU A 14 -30.57 1.88 23.30
N SER A 15 -30.47 0.61 22.90
CA SER A 15 -29.18 0.09 22.44
C SER A 15 -28.75 0.97 21.26
N PRO A 16 -27.57 1.61 21.28
CA PRO A 16 -27.09 2.30 20.09
C PRO A 16 -27.06 1.30 18.93
N LEU A 17 -27.53 1.70 17.76
CA LEU A 17 -27.32 0.93 16.54
C LEU A 17 -25.82 0.95 16.24
N THR A 18 -25.10 -0.03 16.78
CA THR A 18 -23.74 -0.34 16.33
C THR A 18 -23.88 -0.91 14.93
N TYR A 19 -23.64 -0.04 13.93
CA TYR A 19 -23.50 -0.48 12.55
C TYR A 19 -22.29 -1.40 12.48
N ALA A 20 -22.53 -2.70 12.55
CA ALA A 20 -21.50 -3.70 12.37
C ALA A 20 -20.89 -3.53 10.98
N PHE A 21 -19.56 -3.50 10.91
CA PHE A 21 -18.83 -3.46 9.65
C PHE A 21 -19.34 -4.52 8.67
N ASP A 22 -19.69 -4.08 7.46
CA ASP A 22 -20.09 -4.93 6.34
C ASP A 22 -19.07 -4.80 5.20
N ILE A 23 -18.37 -5.89 4.91
CA ILE A 23 -17.42 -6.01 3.79
C ILE A 23 -18.08 -5.83 2.41
N GLN A 24 -19.40 -6.03 2.29
CA GLN A 24 -20.14 -5.81 1.04
C GLN A 24 -20.62 -4.35 0.89
N SER A 25 -20.51 -3.54 1.95
CA SER A 25 -20.80 -2.12 1.87
C SER A 25 -19.79 -1.41 0.96
N LYS A 26 -20.32 -0.58 0.06
CA LYS A 26 -19.55 0.34 -0.79
C LYS A 26 -19.21 1.65 -0.07
N GLN A 27 -19.57 1.77 1.21
CA GLN A 27 -19.46 2.98 2.01
C GLN A 27 -18.39 2.89 3.10
N ASN A 28 -17.51 1.89 3.03
CA ASN A 28 -16.44 1.74 3.99
C ASN A 28 -15.34 2.77 3.75
N VAL A 29 -14.83 3.33 4.83
CA VAL A 29 -13.64 4.19 4.83
C VAL A 29 -12.57 3.55 5.70
N ALA A 30 -11.39 3.35 5.12
CA ALA A 30 -10.22 2.81 5.79
C ALA A 30 -9.20 3.93 6.06
N LEU A 31 -8.68 4.03 7.29
CA LEU A 31 -7.69 5.04 7.66
C LEU A 31 -6.42 4.39 8.22
N TYR A 32 -5.27 4.80 7.70
CA TYR A 32 -4.00 4.56 8.38
C TYR A 32 -3.92 5.41 9.67
N TRP A 33 -3.38 4.86 10.75
CA TRP A 33 -3.21 5.54 12.02
C TRP A 33 -1.94 5.05 12.72
N GLY A 34 -1.14 5.96 13.26
CA GLY A 34 0.05 5.62 14.05
C GLY A 34 1.23 6.52 13.73
N GLN A 35 1.48 6.84 12.45
CA GLN A 35 2.65 7.62 12.02
C GLN A 35 2.52 9.14 12.17
N ASN A 36 1.36 9.67 12.56
CA ASN A 36 1.16 11.08 12.89
C ASN A 36 1.58 12.05 11.76
N SER A 37 1.11 11.81 10.53
CA SER A 37 1.49 12.62 9.35
C SER A 37 1.18 14.12 9.52
N ALA A 38 0.12 14.49 10.24
CA ALA A 38 -0.25 15.88 10.51
C ALA A 38 0.41 16.49 11.77
N GLY A 39 1.27 15.75 12.48
CA GLY A 39 1.88 16.17 13.76
C GLY A 39 0.90 16.34 14.94
N SER A 40 -0.39 16.10 14.73
CA SER A 40 -1.50 16.34 15.68
C SER A 40 -2.41 15.11 15.91
N GLN A 41 -1.86 13.91 15.71
CA GLN A 41 -2.55 12.63 15.92
C GLN A 41 -3.12 12.48 17.33
N GLN A 42 -4.41 12.19 17.40
CA GLN A 42 -5.14 11.81 18.61
C GLN A 42 -5.05 10.30 18.84
N SER A 43 -5.55 9.81 19.98
CA SER A 43 -5.60 8.36 20.24
C SER A 43 -6.47 7.64 19.19
N LEU A 44 -6.24 6.34 19.03
CA LEU A 44 -7.00 5.50 18.12
C LEU A 44 -8.49 5.50 18.50
N GLY A 45 -8.78 5.44 19.80
CA GLY A 45 -10.13 5.42 20.37
C GLY A 45 -10.92 6.68 20.08
N GLU A 46 -10.27 7.86 20.10
CA GLU A 46 -10.91 9.14 19.76
C GLU A 46 -11.41 9.13 18.30
N TYR A 47 -10.58 8.71 17.34
CA TYR A 47 -11.01 8.58 15.95
C TYR A 47 -12.11 7.52 15.78
N CYS A 48 -12.04 6.41 16.53
CA CYS A 48 -13.06 5.35 16.48
C CYS A 48 -14.45 5.80 16.97
N GLN A 49 -14.58 6.88 17.74
CA GLN A 49 -15.88 7.47 18.07
C GLN A 49 -16.58 8.08 16.84
N SER A 50 -15.83 8.44 15.79
CA SER A 50 -16.41 8.97 14.56
C SER A 50 -17.17 7.90 13.78
N THR A 51 -18.29 8.30 13.17
CA THR A 51 -19.02 7.50 12.17
C THR A 51 -18.34 7.49 10.80
N ASP A 52 -17.31 8.32 10.58
CA ASP A 52 -16.79 8.61 9.24
C ASP A 52 -15.76 7.60 8.73
N ALA A 53 -15.30 6.68 9.59
CA ALA A 53 -14.39 5.59 9.24
C ALA A 53 -14.81 4.25 9.88
N ASP A 54 -14.47 3.16 9.20
CA ASP A 54 -14.95 1.80 9.51
C ASP A 54 -13.80 0.81 9.73
N ILE A 55 -12.66 1.04 9.09
CA ILE A 55 -11.41 0.26 9.22
C ILE A 55 -10.28 1.19 9.65
N TYR A 56 -9.47 0.75 10.62
CA TYR A 56 -8.24 1.40 11.05
C TYR A 56 -7.04 0.48 10.85
N LEU A 57 -5.96 1.01 10.28
CA LEU A 57 -4.74 0.29 9.94
C LEU A 57 -3.61 0.83 10.83
N LEU A 58 -3.13 0.02 11.77
CA LEU A 58 -2.12 0.44 12.75
C LEU A 58 -0.74 0.47 12.08
N SER A 59 -0.23 1.68 11.87
CA SER A 59 1.01 1.99 11.15
C SER A 59 2.16 2.28 12.10
N PHE A 60 3.14 1.38 12.30
CA PHE A 60 3.36 0.11 11.61
C PHE A 60 4.09 -0.93 12.48
N LEU A 61 3.98 -2.20 12.10
CA LEU A 61 5.05 -3.18 12.26
C LEU A 61 6.12 -2.92 11.19
N TYR A 62 7.01 -1.97 11.47
CA TYR A 62 7.98 -1.44 10.52
C TYR A 62 9.25 -2.30 10.37
N GLN A 63 9.39 -3.36 11.17
CA GLN A 63 10.50 -4.30 11.12
C GLN A 63 10.00 -5.72 11.41
N PHE A 64 10.43 -6.68 10.59
CA PHE A 64 10.18 -8.11 10.72
C PHE A 64 11.22 -8.91 9.90
N PRO A 65 11.53 -10.19 10.23
CA PRO A 65 10.85 -11.07 11.19
C PRO A 65 11.13 -10.80 12.67
N THR A 66 12.14 -9.99 13.02
CA THR A 66 12.27 -9.46 14.39
C THR A 66 11.26 -8.34 14.57
N ILE A 67 10.32 -8.48 15.52
CA ILE A 67 9.23 -7.52 15.74
C ILE A 67 9.75 -6.15 16.15
N GLY A 68 9.62 -5.16 15.26
CA GLY A 68 9.79 -3.74 15.58
C GLY A 68 8.52 -2.96 15.23
N LEU A 69 7.95 -2.31 16.24
CA LEU A 69 6.73 -1.49 16.14
C LEU A 69 7.09 -0.01 16.26
N ASN A 70 6.37 0.84 15.54
CA ASN A 70 6.47 2.29 15.68
C ASN A 70 5.08 2.89 15.49
N PHE A 71 4.61 3.67 16.48
CA PHE A 71 3.34 4.42 16.41
C PHE A 71 3.59 5.89 16.77
N ALA A 72 4.68 6.45 16.23
CA ALA A 72 5.18 7.79 16.55
C ALA A 72 5.19 8.05 18.08
N SER A 73 4.47 9.08 18.54
CA SER A 73 4.36 9.43 19.96
C SER A 73 3.23 8.69 20.71
N ALA A 74 2.43 7.86 20.04
CA ALA A 74 1.26 7.19 20.64
C ALA A 74 1.62 5.91 21.43
N CYS A 75 2.88 5.46 21.37
CA CYS A 75 3.40 4.40 22.25
C CYS A 75 4.91 4.53 22.38
N THR A 76 5.41 4.68 23.62
CA THR A 76 6.83 4.89 23.94
C THR A 76 7.36 3.95 25.04
N THR A 77 6.47 3.13 25.62
CA THR A 77 6.79 2.08 26.58
C THR A 77 7.19 0.79 25.88
N SER A 78 8.11 0.03 26.48
CA SER A 78 8.64 -1.23 25.95
C SER A 78 8.72 -2.32 27.02
N PHE A 79 8.70 -3.56 26.56
CA PHE A 79 9.13 -4.75 27.31
C PHE A 79 10.64 -4.76 27.56
N GLY A 80 11.12 -5.75 28.31
CA GLY A 80 12.54 -5.87 28.67
C GLY A 80 13.48 -6.16 27.51
N ASP A 81 12.96 -6.68 26.39
CA ASP A 81 13.69 -6.94 25.14
C ASP A 81 13.77 -5.69 24.22
N GLY A 82 13.02 -4.64 24.52
CA GLY A 82 12.91 -3.41 23.74
C GLY A 82 11.67 -3.32 22.84
N THR A 83 10.94 -4.42 22.61
CA THR A 83 9.69 -4.40 21.82
C THR A 83 8.64 -3.52 22.51
N LEU A 84 7.92 -2.70 21.75
CA LEU A 84 6.92 -1.78 22.31
C LEU A 84 5.81 -2.53 23.07
N HIS A 85 5.39 -1.95 24.19
CA HIS A 85 4.27 -2.38 25.02
C HIS A 85 3.25 -1.23 25.10
N CYS A 86 2.13 -1.38 24.43
CA CYS A 86 1.21 -0.28 24.09
C CYS A 86 -0.18 -0.48 24.71
N SER A 87 -0.29 -0.47 26.04
CA SER A 87 -1.55 -0.72 26.75
C SER A 87 -2.67 0.29 26.45
N GLU A 88 -2.36 1.53 26.06
CA GLU A 88 -3.38 2.49 25.60
C GLU A 88 -3.97 2.07 24.24
N ILE A 89 -3.10 1.72 23.27
CA ILE A 89 -3.53 1.17 21.98
C ILE A 89 -4.30 -0.14 22.18
N ALA A 90 -3.92 -0.98 23.15
CA ALA A 90 -4.64 -2.20 23.50
C ALA A 90 -6.09 -1.94 23.99
N GLN A 91 -6.30 -0.88 24.76
CA GLN A 91 -7.64 -0.45 25.18
C GLN A 91 -8.43 0.11 23.99
N ASP A 92 -7.80 0.97 23.19
CA ASP A 92 -8.44 1.59 22.03
C ASP A 92 -8.85 0.59 20.96
N ILE A 93 -8.05 -0.46 20.68
CA ILE A 93 -8.44 -1.56 19.78
C ILE A 93 -9.79 -2.16 20.21
N LYS A 94 -9.95 -2.42 21.52
CA LYS A 94 -11.19 -2.99 22.07
C LYS A 94 -12.35 -1.98 22.02
N THR A 95 -12.09 -0.70 22.25
CA THR A 95 -13.07 0.39 22.07
C THR A 95 -13.56 0.43 20.63
N CYS A 96 -12.67 0.49 19.64
CA CYS A 96 -12.99 0.45 18.21
C CYS A 96 -13.84 -0.78 17.83
N GLN A 97 -13.44 -1.97 18.29
CA GLN A 97 -14.18 -3.21 18.02
C GLN A 97 -15.57 -3.21 18.66
N SER A 98 -15.72 -2.64 19.87
CA SER A 98 -17.04 -2.48 20.52
C SER A 98 -17.96 -1.50 19.77
N LEU A 99 -17.39 -0.54 19.04
CA LEU A 99 -18.07 0.41 18.15
C LEU A 99 -18.29 -0.15 16.73
N GLY A 100 -18.03 -1.45 16.52
CA GLY A 100 -18.26 -2.15 15.24
C GLY A 100 -17.15 -1.98 14.20
N LYS A 101 -16.10 -1.21 14.50
CA LYS A 101 -14.96 -0.94 13.62
C LYS A 101 -14.08 -2.19 13.46
N LYS A 102 -13.22 -2.19 12.45
CA LYS A 102 -12.12 -3.17 12.28
C LYS A 102 -10.78 -2.52 12.50
N VAL A 103 -9.87 -3.22 13.17
CA VAL A 103 -8.51 -2.74 13.42
C VAL A 103 -7.50 -3.78 12.94
N PHE A 104 -6.70 -3.46 11.93
CA PHE A 104 -5.65 -4.33 11.39
C PHE A 104 -4.28 -3.82 11.82
N LEU A 105 -3.29 -4.71 11.99
CA LEU A 105 -1.89 -4.29 12.10
C LEU A 105 -1.30 -4.19 10.69
N SER A 106 -0.78 -3.03 10.32
CA SER A 106 -0.12 -2.84 9.02
C SER A 106 1.37 -3.15 9.13
N LEU A 107 1.84 -4.00 8.23
CA LEU A 107 3.23 -4.43 8.11
C LEU A 107 3.91 -3.60 7.03
N GLY A 108 5.11 -3.10 7.33
CA GLY A 108 5.98 -2.45 6.35
C GLY A 108 6.09 -0.94 6.56
N GLY A 109 5.57 -0.17 5.60
CA GLY A 109 5.77 1.27 5.47
C GLY A 109 7.18 1.64 4.96
N ALA A 110 7.45 2.93 4.82
CA ALA A 110 8.65 3.48 4.19
C ALA A 110 10.01 3.18 4.87
N SER A 111 10.07 2.38 5.94
CA SER A 111 11.34 2.02 6.60
C SER A 111 12.25 1.14 5.74
N GLY A 112 11.65 0.29 4.90
CA GLY A 112 12.29 -0.77 4.12
C GLY A 112 13.00 -1.88 4.91
N ALA A 113 13.02 -1.81 6.24
CA ALA A 113 13.83 -2.66 7.14
C ALA A 113 13.18 -4.01 7.46
N TYR A 114 12.62 -4.68 6.44
CA TYR A 114 11.79 -5.87 6.60
C TYR A 114 11.77 -6.76 5.34
N GLY A 115 11.32 -8.01 5.51
CA GLY A 115 11.11 -8.96 4.43
C GLY A 115 11.48 -10.39 4.80
N PHE A 116 11.48 -11.27 3.82
CA PHE A 116 11.74 -12.71 3.98
C PHE A 116 12.80 -13.20 2.99
N SER A 117 13.64 -14.15 3.42
CA SER A 117 14.58 -14.83 2.52
C SER A 117 13.88 -15.83 1.59
N ASP A 118 12.78 -16.39 2.06
CA ASP A 118 12.05 -17.50 1.46
C ASP A 118 10.68 -17.70 2.13
N ASP A 119 9.81 -18.46 1.47
CA ASP A 119 8.47 -18.83 1.94
C ASP A 119 8.43 -19.52 3.31
N ASN A 120 9.48 -20.26 3.71
CA ASN A 120 9.47 -20.97 4.99
C ASN A 120 9.68 -20.00 6.14
N SER A 121 10.57 -19.01 5.98
CA SER A 121 10.72 -17.91 6.94
C SER A 121 9.44 -17.09 7.07
N ALA A 122 8.73 -16.85 5.97
CA ALA A 122 7.43 -16.18 5.97
C ALA A 122 6.33 -16.98 6.68
N LYS A 123 6.22 -18.29 6.43
CA LYS A 123 5.26 -19.17 7.14
C LYS A 123 5.55 -19.26 8.64
N GLN A 124 6.81 -19.34 9.04
CA GLN A 124 7.19 -19.29 10.46
C GLN A 124 6.75 -17.95 11.09
N PHE A 125 6.92 -16.85 10.36
CA PHE A 125 6.50 -15.54 10.82
C PHE A 125 4.97 -15.37 10.89
N ALA A 126 4.18 -16.06 10.06
CA ALA A 126 2.71 -16.10 10.20
C ALA A 126 2.30 -16.63 11.59
N GLN A 127 2.96 -17.68 12.08
CA GLN A 127 2.74 -18.20 13.43
C GLN A 127 3.15 -17.17 14.50
N THR A 128 4.30 -16.49 14.33
CA THR A 128 4.72 -15.39 15.23
C THR A 128 3.67 -14.28 15.29
N LEU A 129 3.16 -13.80 14.16
CA LEU A 129 2.11 -12.78 14.09
C LEU A 129 0.83 -13.24 14.78
N TRP A 130 0.42 -14.49 14.56
CA TRP A 130 -0.77 -15.07 15.16
C TRP A 130 -0.68 -15.19 16.68
N ASP A 131 0.46 -15.64 17.20
CA ASP A 131 0.71 -15.77 18.64
C ASP A 131 0.92 -14.42 19.35
N THR A 132 1.41 -13.40 18.63
CA THR A 132 1.74 -12.07 19.19
C THR A 132 0.55 -11.11 19.15
N PHE A 133 -0.26 -11.15 18.08
CA PHE A 133 -1.33 -10.17 17.85
C PHE A 133 -2.72 -10.81 17.60
N GLY A 134 -2.77 -12.07 17.17
CA GLY A 134 -4.01 -12.84 16.95
C GLY A 134 -4.49 -13.60 18.19
N GLU A 135 -5.30 -14.64 17.98
CA GLU A 135 -5.76 -15.58 19.03
C GLU A 135 -4.76 -16.72 19.32
N GLY A 136 -3.55 -16.65 18.77
CA GLY A 136 -2.51 -17.64 19.05
C GLY A 136 -1.99 -17.59 20.48
N SER A 137 -1.31 -18.66 20.88
CA SER A 137 -0.78 -18.86 22.25
C SER A 137 0.67 -19.36 22.17
N GLY A 138 1.60 -18.43 21.97
CA GLY A 138 3.03 -18.73 21.81
C GLY A 138 4.00 -17.72 22.42
N THR A 139 3.55 -16.53 22.83
CA THR A 139 4.36 -15.53 23.53
C THR A 139 3.68 -15.04 24.81
N ALA A 140 4.47 -14.69 25.82
CA ALA A 140 4.01 -14.03 27.04
C ALA A 140 3.99 -12.49 26.88
N GLU A 141 4.90 -11.94 26.08
CA GLU A 141 4.98 -10.50 25.80
C GLU A 141 4.21 -10.21 24.52
N ARG A 142 3.08 -9.50 24.67
CA ARG A 142 2.16 -9.12 23.60
C ARG A 142 2.03 -7.59 23.58
N PRO A 143 2.46 -6.89 22.51
CA PRO A 143 2.44 -5.43 22.45
C PRO A 143 1.10 -4.78 22.72
N PHE A 144 -0.01 -5.47 22.44
CA PHE A 144 -1.36 -5.00 22.70
C PHE A 144 -2.06 -5.79 23.83
N ASP A 145 -1.32 -6.30 24.80
CA ASP A 145 -1.82 -7.09 25.94
C ASP A 145 -2.77 -8.22 25.47
N SER A 146 -4.01 -8.21 25.97
CA SER A 146 -5.12 -9.11 25.62
C SER A 146 -6.03 -8.55 24.53
N ALA A 147 -5.63 -7.49 23.82
CA ALA A 147 -6.30 -7.10 22.58
C ALA A 147 -5.89 -8.04 21.45
N ILE A 148 -6.84 -8.23 20.54
CA ILE A 148 -6.74 -9.15 19.41
C ILE A 148 -7.21 -8.38 18.20
N ILE A 149 -6.29 -8.06 17.28
CA ILE A 149 -6.60 -7.33 16.05
C ILE A 149 -7.57 -8.13 15.15
N ASP A 150 -8.15 -7.50 14.15
CA ASP A 150 -9.10 -8.12 13.19
C ASP A 150 -8.43 -8.63 11.91
N GLY A 151 -7.14 -8.37 11.71
CA GLY A 151 -6.46 -8.71 10.46
C GLY A 151 -5.07 -8.10 10.35
N PHE A 152 -4.42 -8.36 9.22
CA PHE A 152 -3.14 -7.77 8.87
C PHE A 152 -3.23 -7.04 7.53
N ASP A 153 -2.56 -5.91 7.44
CA ASP A 153 -2.37 -5.15 6.20
C ASP A 153 -0.93 -5.29 5.72
N LEU A 154 -0.73 -5.41 4.40
CA LEU A 154 0.57 -5.53 3.75
C LEU A 154 0.86 -4.23 2.98
N ASP A 155 1.46 -3.27 3.67
CA ASP A 155 1.92 -1.99 3.12
C ASP A 155 3.43 -2.07 2.84
N ILE A 156 3.77 -2.90 1.86
CA ILE A 156 5.17 -3.25 1.56
C ILE A 156 5.69 -2.28 0.49
N GLU A 157 6.71 -1.48 0.83
CA GLU A 157 7.21 -0.39 -0.01
C GLU A 157 8.63 -0.60 -0.55
N ASN A 158 9.25 -1.75 -0.29
CA ASN A 158 10.68 -1.98 -0.56
C ASN A 158 10.99 -2.79 -1.84
N ASN A 159 9.99 -3.10 -2.67
CA ASN A 159 10.09 -3.86 -3.92
C ASN A 159 10.67 -5.28 -3.74
N GLN A 160 10.48 -5.91 -2.56
CA GLN A 160 10.92 -7.27 -2.26
C GLN A 160 9.71 -8.19 -2.00
N PRO A 161 9.06 -8.77 -3.03
CA PRO A 161 7.79 -9.49 -2.88
C PRO A 161 7.90 -10.88 -2.22
N THR A 162 9.11 -11.36 -1.95
CA THR A 162 9.38 -12.72 -1.45
C THR A 162 8.58 -13.06 -0.19
N GLY A 163 7.87 -14.19 -0.22
CA GLY A 163 7.25 -14.81 0.95
C GLY A 163 5.87 -14.30 1.35
N TYR A 164 5.39 -13.14 0.87
CA TYR A 164 4.10 -12.61 1.32
C TYR A 164 2.90 -13.47 0.92
N ALA A 165 2.91 -14.13 -0.25
CA ALA A 165 1.88 -15.09 -0.63
C ALA A 165 1.83 -16.31 0.33
N ALA A 166 3.01 -16.78 0.75
CA ALA A 166 3.16 -17.87 1.71
C ALA A 166 2.73 -17.45 3.14
N LEU A 167 3.08 -16.23 3.57
CA LEU A 167 2.63 -15.60 4.82
C LEU A 167 1.10 -15.59 4.90
N VAL A 168 0.42 -15.06 3.88
CA VAL A 168 -1.05 -14.96 3.83
C VAL A 168 -1.70 -16.34 3.82
N THR A 169 -1.16 -17.29 3.06
CA THR A 169 -1.68 -18.68 3.01
C THR A 169 -1.63 -19.36 4.39
N GLU A 170 -0.54 -19.18 5.13
CA GLU A 170 -0.42 -19.71 6.49
C GLU A 170 -1.32 -18.96 7.48
N LEU A 171 -1.39 -17.63 7.40
CA LEU A 171 -2.31 -16.82 8.22
C LEU A 171 -3.78 -17.26 8.03
N ARG A 172 -4.24 -17.52 6.81
CA ARG A 172 -5.59 -18.06 6.55
C ARG A 172 -5.81 -19.43 7.23
N THR A 173 -4.79 -20.28 7.26
CA THR A 173 -4.81 -21.58 7.96
C THR A 173 -4.87 -21.41 9.49
N LEU A 174 -4.25 -20.37 10.03
CA LEU A 174 -4.29 -20.01 11.45
C LEU A 174 -5.62 -19.36 11.85
N PHE A 175 -6.16 -18.48 11.01
CA PHE A 175 -7.46 -17.82 11.22
C PHE A 175 -8.63 -18.81 11.33
N ALA A 176 -8.57 -19.94 10.64
CA ALA A 176 -9.55 -21.02 10.76
C ALA A 176 -9.60 -21.66 12.17
N LYS A 177 -8.62 -21.36 13.05
CA LYS A 177 -8.56 -21.80 14.45
C LYS A 177 -9.08 -20.73 15.43
N GLY A 178 -9.29 -19.49 14.98
CA GLY A 178 -9.79 -18.38 15.79
C GLY A 178 -11.30 -18.42 16.01
N THR A 179 -11.80 -17.56 16.89
CA THR A 179 -13.23 -17.45 17.26
C THR A 179 -13.98 -16.38 16.48
N LYS A 180 -13.28 -15.51 15.74
CA LYS A 180 -13.87 -14.47 14.87
C LYS A 180 -13.37 -14.54 13.41
N LYS A 181 -14.06 -13.86 12.50
CA LYS A 181 -13.53 -13.63 11.13
C LYS A 181 -12.34 -12.66 11.21
N TYR A 182 -11.24 -13.07 10.60
CA TYR A 182 -10.06 -12.25 10.32
C TYR A 182 -9.99 -11.84 8.86
N TYR A 183 -9.24 -10.77 8.60
CA TYR A 183 -9.07 -10.20 7.27
C TYR A 183 -7.60 -10.04 6.88
N ILE A 184 -7.34 -10.00 5.58
CA ILE A 184 -6.04 -9.63 5.00
C ILE A 184 -6.26 -8.49 4.02
N SER A 185 -5.41 -7.46 4.07
CA SER A 185 -5.34 -6.42 3.06
C SER A 185 -3.92 -6.26 2.51
N ALA A 186 -3.80 -5.57 1.39
CA ALA A 186 -2.54 -5.07 0.87
C ALA A 186 -2.72 -3.66 0.30
N ALA A 187 -1.65 -2.87 0.31
CA ALA A 187 -1.66 -1.45 -0.05
C ALA A 187 -0.78 -1.14 -1.29
N PRO A 188 -1.08 -1.72 -2.47
CA PRO A 188 -0.29 -1.47 -3.67
C PRO A 188 -0.29 0.00 -4.07
N GLN A 189 0.78 0.48 -4.69
CA GLN A 189 0.70 1.72 -5.46
C GLN A 189 -0.17 1.51 -6.70
N CYS A 190 -0.69 2.58 -7.32
CA CYS A 190 -1.56 2.42 -8.50
C CYS A 190 -0.86 1.80 -9.73
N VAL A 191 0.48 1.72 -9.75
CA VAL A 191 1.25 1.06 -10.81
C VAL A 191 0.97 -0.44 -10.79
N TYR A 192 0.58 -1.01 -11.94
CA TYR A 192 0.22 -2.43 -12.05
C TYR A 192 1.12 -3.19 -13.03
N PRO A 193 1.64 -4.38 -12.66
CA PRO A 193 1.59 -4.98 -11.32
C PRO A 193 2.44 -4.19 -10.32
N ASP A 194 2.02 -4.18 -9.06
CA ASP A 194 2.81 -3.57 -7.97
C ASP A 194 4.07 -4.41 -7.68
N ALA A 195 5.21 -3.74 -7.47
CA ALA A 195 6.51 -4.38 -7.33
C ALA A 195 6.72 -5.11 -5.99
N SER A 196 5.94 -4.78 -4.96
CA SER A 196 6.08 -5.31 -3.60
C SER A 196 4.98 -6.30 -3.24
N VAL A 197 3.72 -5.98 -3.57
CA VAL A 197 2.55 -6.78 -3.20
C VAL A 197 1.83 -7.41 -4.40
N GLY A 198 2.29 -7.18 -5.64
CA GLY A 198 1.70 -7.78 -6.84
C GLY A 198 1.68 -9.32 -6.81
N ASP A 199 2.70 -9.96 -6.24
CA ASP A 199 2.76 -11.41 -6.07
C ASP A 199 1.67 -11.93 -5.11
N VAL A 200 1.61 -11.40 -3.88
CA VAL A 200 0.62 -11.82 -2.88
C VAL A 200 -0.82 -11.53 -3.33
N LEU A 201 -1.04 -10.43 -4.06
CA LEU A 201 -2.34 -10.12 -4.67
C LEU A 201 -2.76 -11.11 -5.76
N ALA A 202 -1.80 -11.66 -6.52
CA ALA A 202 -2.05 -12.64 -7.57
C ALA A 202 -2.13 -14.10 -7.05
N ASN A 203 -1.43 -14.41 -5.94
CA ASN A 203 -1.20 -15.78 -5.49
C ASN A 203 -1.79 -16.14 -4.12
N ALA A 204 -2.41 -15.19 -3.39
CA ALA A 204 -3.05 -15.47 -2.10
C ALA A 204 -4.47 -14.88 -1.95
N ASP A 205 -5.21 -15.38 -0.95
CA ASP A 205 -6.54 -14.90 -0.59
C ASP A 205 -6.44 -13.60 0.23
N VAL A 206 -6.74 -12.46 -0.40
CA VAL A 206 -6.73 -11.11 0.17
C VAL A 206 -8.18 -10.55 0.17
N ASP A 207 -8.66 -9.98 1.28
CA ASP A 207 -10.02 -9.39 1.36
C ASP A 207 -10.07 -7.98 0.74
N PHE A 208 -9.01 -7.16 0.92
CA PHE A 208 -9.00 -5.75 0.54
C PHE A 208 -7.71 -5.32 -0.20
N ALA A 209 -7.84 -4.46 -1.21
CA ALA A 209 -6.72 -3.77 -1.85
C ALA A 209 -6.87 -2.24 -1.68
N PHE A 210 -6.02 -1.64 -0.85
CA PHE A 210 -5.97 -0.21 -0.57
C PHE A 210 -5.05 0.50 -1.59
N ILE A 211 -5.50 0.60 -2.84
CA ILE A 211 -4.65 1.01 -3.96
C ILE A 211 -4.33 2.52 -3.86
N GLN A 212 -3.06 2.87 -3.71
CA GLN A 212 -2.60 4.24 -3.54
C GLN A 212 -2.63 5.00 -4.88
N PHE A 213 -3.71 5.74 -5.15
CA PHE A 213 -3.89 6.56 -6.36
C PHE A 213 -3.30 7.98 -6.19
N TYR A 214 -2.09 8.03 -5.62
CA TYR A 214 -1.32 9.24 -5.37
C TYR A 214 0.18 8.99 -5.57
N ASN A 215 1.01 10.04 -5.55
CA ASN A 215 2.46 10.00 -5.81
C ASN A 215 2.91 9.41 -7.16
N ASN A 216 1.99 9.14 -8.11
CA ASN A 216 2.27 8.35 -9.31
C ASN A 216 1.66 8.96 -10.59
N TYR A 217 1.99 8.41 -11.76
CA TYR A 217 1.39 8.84 -13.03
C TYR A 217 -0.10 8.46 -13.14
N CYS A 218 -0.55 7.48 -12.35
CA CYS A 218 -1.89 6.91 -12.37
C CYS A 218 -2.83 7.52 -11.31
N ASN A 219 -2.50 8.69 -10.75
CA ASN A 219 -3.40 9.46 -9.88
C ASN A 219 -4.77 9.68 -10.54
N VAL A 220 -5.80 9.93 -9.73
CA VAL A 220 -7.19 10.20 -10.19
C VAL A 220 -7.28 11.35 -11.20
N ASP A 221 -6.49 12.40 -11.01
CA ASP A 221 -6.43 13.59 -11.87
C ASP A 221 -5.45 13.45 -13.05
N LYS A 222 -5.00 12.23 -13.34
CA LYS A 222 -3.99 11.86 -14.34
C LYS A 222 -4.45 10.61 -15.11
N SER A 223 -3.56 9.64 -15.37
CA SER A 223 -3.86 8.41 -16.08
C SER A 223 -4.50 7.36 -15.17
N PHE A 224 -5.64 7.70 -14.57
CA PHE A 224 -6.35 6.88 -13.57
C PHE A 224 -6.70 5.49 -14.09
N ASN A 225 -5.99 4.47 -13.61
CA ASN A 225 -6.03 3.10 -14.15
C ASN A 225 -6.92 2.13 -13.34
N TRP A 226 -8.00 2.61 -12.74
CA TRP A 226 -8.94 1.78 -11.97
C TRP A 226 -9.43 0.55 -12.74
N ASP A 227 -9.68 0.69 -14.05
CA ASP A 227 -10.16 -0.41 -14.88
C ASP A 227 -9.13 -1.57 -15.01
N THR A 228 -7.84 -1.28 -14.86
CA THR A 228 -6.77 -2.30 -14.75
C THR A 228 -6.89 -3.08 -13.44
N TRP A 229 -7.09 -2.37 -12.32
CA TRP A 229 -7.28 -2.98 -11.00
C TRP A 229 -8.59 -3.78 -10.89
N LEU A 230 -9.66 -3.30 -11.54
CA LEU A 230 -10.91 -4.04 -11.69
C LEU A 230 -10.71 -5.33 -12.50
N ASN A 231 -9.96 -5.28 -13.61
CA ASN A 231 -9.63 -6.46 -14.39
C ASN A 231 -8.83 -7.48 -13.56
N PHE A 232 -7.87 -7.02 -12.76
CA PHE A 232 -7.15 -7.84 -11.78
C PHE A 232 -8.11 -8.55 -10.81
N ALA A 233 -9.03 -7.83 -10.17
CA ALA A 233 -9.97 -8.41 -9.20
C ALA A 233 -10.83 -9.52 -9.84
N GLN A 234 -11.34 -9.27 -11.04
CA GLN A 234 -12.22 -10.19 -11.76
C GLN A 234 -11.46 -11.39 -12.38
N SER A 235 -10.27 -11.16 -12.91
CA SER A 235 -9.56 -12.13 -13.76
C SER A 235 -8.40 -12.82 -13.05
N VAL A 236 -7.62 -12.07 -12.25
CA VAL A 236 -6.36 -12.54 -11.67
C VAL A 236 -6.52 -12.98 -10.21
N SER A 237 -7.02 -12.11 -9.32
CA SER A 237 -7.01 -12.37 -7.87
C SER A 237 -7.62 -13.72 -7.49
N PRO A 238 -7.02 -14.51 -6.58
CA PRO A 238 -7.61 -15.77 -6.11
C PRO A 238 -8.98 -15.56 -5.43
N ASN A 239 -9.14 -14.45 -4.73
CA ASN A 239 -10.41 -14.02 -4.15
C ASN A 239 -11.16 -13.09 -5.14
N LYS A 240 -12.15 -13.62 -5.86
CA LYS A 240 -12.96 -12.81 -6.80
C LYS A 240 -13.87 -11.80 -6.11
N ASP A 241 -14.13 -11.95 -4.81
CA ASP A 241 -14.88 -11.02 -3.99
C ASP A 241 -14.01 -9.90 -3.37
N ILE A 242 -12.70 -9.87 -3.68
CA ILE A 242 -11.76 -8.84 -3.20
C ILE A 242 -12.32 -7.43 -3.41
N LYS A 243 -12.19 -6.60 -2.37
CA LYS A 243 -12.67 -5.23 -2.35
C LYS A 243 -11.53 -4.25 -2.63
N LEU A 244 -11.62 -3.58 -3.76
CA LEU A 244 -10.75 -2.49 -4.18
C LEU A 244 -11.21 -1.19 -3.52
N TYR A 245 -10.27 -0.44 -2.96
CA TYR A 245 -10.50 0.88 -2.37
C TYR A 245 -9.72 1.92 -3.16
N LEU A 246 -10.31 3.11 -3.30
CA LEU A 246 -9.64 4.29 -3.82
C LEU A 246 -8.75 4.87 -2.71
N GLY A 247 -7.44 4.65 -2.77
CA GLY A 247 -6.47 5.21 -1.83
C GLY A 247 -6.14 6.67 -2.13
N LEU A 248 -6.31 7.57 -1.16
CA LEU A 248 -6.16 9.03 -1.29
C LEU A 248 -5.32 9.64 -0.15
N PRO A 249 -4.60 10.76 -0.40
CA PRO A 249 -4.03 11.56 0.69
C PRO A 249 -5.15 12.27 1.46
N GLY A 250 -5.07 12.29 2.79
CA GLY A 250 -6.04 12.96 3.67
C GLY A 250 -5.95 14.48 3.66
N SER A 251 -4.84 15.05 3.18
CA SER A 251 -4.60 16.49 3.04
C SER A 251 -3.57 16.79 1.97
N ALA A 252 -3.41 18.08 1.64
CA ALA A 252 -2.39 18.57 0.71
C ALA A 252 -0.93 18.34 1.17
N THR A 253 -0.70 18.02 2.45
CA THR A 253 0.64 17.74 3.01
C THR A 253 0.85 16.27 3.37
N ALA A 254 -0.16 15.42 3.20
CA ALA A 254 -0.09 14.00 3.53
C ALA A 254 0.77 13.19 2.53
N ALA A 255 0.88 13.66 1.29
CA ALA A 255 1.64 13.03 0.21
C ALA A 255 2.27 14.09 -0.70
N SER A 256 3.27 13.71 -1.50
CA SER A 256 3.98 14.61 -2.42
C SER A 256 3.12 15.11 -3.59
N SER A 257 2.11 14.33 -4.01
CA SER A 257 1.12 14.71 -5.01
C SER A 257 -0.15 13.85 -4.90
N GLY A 258 -1.23 14.22 -5.60
CA GLY A 258 -2.46 13.42 -5.69
C GLY A 258 -3.52 13.71 -4.62
N TYR A 259 -3.34 14.73 -3.79
CA TYR A 259 -4.44 15.26 -2.95
C TYR A 259 -5.47 16.00 -3.82
N ILE A 260 -6.76 15.79 -3.54
CA ILE A 260 -7.87 16.32 -4.32
C ILE A 260 -8.78 17.14 -3.41
N SER A 261 -8.71 18.47 -3.51
CA SER A 261 -9.65 19.37 -2.82
C SER A 261 -10.97 19.55 -3.56
N ASP A 262 -11.06 19.17 -4.84
CA ASP A 262 -12.31 19.22 -5.61
C ASP A 262 -13.21 18.03 -5.27
N LEU A 263 -14.16 18.29 -4.37
CA LEU A 263 -15.18 17.32 -3.96
C LEU A 263 -16.11 16.89 -5.11
N SER A 264 -16.21 17.69 -6.19
CA SER A 264 -17.02 17.35 -7.37
C SER A 264 -16.35 16.24 -8.18
N LEU A 265 -15.04 16.38 -8.44
CA LEU A 265 -14.22 15.36 -9.09
C LEU A 265 -14.23 14.04 -8.30
N LEU A 266 -14.13 14.12 -6.96
CA LEU A 266 -14.23 12.95 -6.09
C LEU A 266 -15.61 12.28 -6.19
N LYS A 267 -16.69 13.08 -6.17
CA LYS A 267 -18.06 12.56 -6.32
C LYS A 267 -18.27 11.87 -7.68
N GLU A 268 -17.81 12.46 -8.77
CA GLU A 268 -17.89 11.86 -10.11
C GLU A 268 -17.07 10.57 -10.22
N THR A 269 -15.82 10.60 -9.73
CA THR A 269 -14.93 9.43 -9.73
C THR A 269 -15.52 8.27 -8.93
N ILE A 270 -15.98 8.54 -7.70
CA ILE A 270 -16.60 7.55 -6.83
C ILE A 270 -17.86 6.99 -7.49
N ALA A 271 -18.74 7.84 -8.05
CA ALA A 271 -19.94 7.39 -8.75
C ALA A 271 -19.63 6.46 -9.95
N LYS A 272 -18.55 6.72 -10.69
CA LYS A 272 -18.10 5.84 -11.79
C LYS A 272 -17.66 4.48 -11.27
N ILE A 273 -16.72 4.43 -10.31
CA ILE A 273 -16.08 3.19 -9.87
C ILE A 273 -16.96 2.33 -8.95
N SER A 274 -17.88 2.97 -8.20
CA SER A 274 -18.80 2.29 -7.27
C SER A 274 -19.90 1.47 -7.96
N THR A 275 -19.99 1.50 -9.29
CA THR A 275 -20.91 0.66 -10.07
C THR A 275 -20.62 -0.84 -9.91
N THR A 276 -19.37 -1.21 -9.68
CA THR A 276 -18.90 -2.61 -9.63
C THR A 276 -19.12 -3.28 -8.26
N ALA A 277 -19.14 -4.62 -8.21
CA ALA A 277 -19.23 -5.37 -6.94
C ALA A 277 -17.91 -5.41 -6.15
N ASN A 278 -16.78 -5.17 -6.84
CA ASN A 278 -15.44 -5.14 -6.25
C ASN A 278 -15.09 -3.79 -5.61
N PHE A 279 -15.85 -2.71 -5.81
CA PHE A 279 -15.62 -1.46 -5.08
C PHE A 279 -16.02 -1.63 -3.60
N GLY A 280 -15.08 -1.40 -2.68
CA GLY A 280 -15.31 -1.42 -1.23
C GLY A 280 -15.45 -0.03 -0.59
N GLY A 281 -14.85 1.00 -1.18
CA GLY A 281 -14.89 2.36 -0.65
C GLY A 281 -13.59 3.14 -0.86
N VAL A 282 -13.20 3.93 0.14
CA VAL A 282 -12.03 4.84 0.07
C VAL A 282 -11.06 4.52 1.21
N ALA A 283 -9.76 4.48 0.92
CA ALA A 283 -8.70 4.35 1.91
C ALA A 283 -7.91 5.65 1.98
N MET A 284 -7.43 6.08 3.15
CA MET A 284 -6.75 7.37 3.28
C MET A 284 -5.52 7.35 4.19
N TRP A 285 -4.47 8.01 3.70
CA TRP A 285 -3.22 8.29 4.43
C TRP A 285 -3.23 9.75 4.95
N ASP A 286 -3.25 10.04 6.25
CA ASP A 286 -3.59 9.17 7.39
C ASP A 286 -4.76 9.80 8.18
N ALA A 287 -5.21 9.17 9.26
CA ALA A 287 -6.27 9.67 10.13
C ALA A 287 -5.99 11.09 10.66
N SER A 288 -4.75 11.38 11.05
CA SER A 288 -4.38 12.69 11.59
C SER A 288 -4.56 13.81 10.56
N GLN A 289 -4.18 13.54 9.30
CA GLN A 289 -4.40 14.45 8.17
C GLN A 289 -5.88 14.57 7.81
N ALA A 290 -6.55 13.43 7.68
CA ALA A 290 -7.93 13.30 7.23
C ALA A 290 -8.97 13.99 8.12
N PHE A 291 -8.78 13.91 9.44
CA PHE A 291 -9.65 14.55 10.42
C PHE A 291 -9.31 16.04 10.64
N ALA A 292 -8.02 16.41 10.58
CA ALA A 292 -7.58 17.80 10.78
C ALA A 292 -7.90 18.68 9.57
N ASN A 293 -7.72 18.17 8.34
CA ASN A 293 -8.02 18.87 7.11
C ASN A 293 -9.51 19.23 7.02
N LYS A 294 -9.83 20.52 6.89
CA LYS A 294 -11.21 21.01 6.78
C LYS A 294 -11.47 21.65 5.42
N ILE A 295 -12.56 21.23 4.78
CA ILE A 295 -13.18 21.92 3.63
C ILE A 295 -14.57 22.35 4.08
N ASP A 296 -14.93 23.62 3.89
CA ASP A 296 -16.23 24.19 4.29
C ASP A 296 -16.66 23.84 5.74
N GLY A 297 -15.69 23.84 6.66
CA GLY A 297 -15.87 23.57 8.09
C GLY A 297 -16.00 22.09 8.49
N GLN A 298 -16.18 21.17 7.53
CA GLN A 298 -16.26 19.73 7.77
C GLN A 298 -14.91 19.05 7.50
N SER A 299 -14.65 17.90 8.14
CA SER A 299 -13.41 17.16 7.88
C SER A 299 -13.40 16.54 6.50
N TYR A 300 -12.21 16.36 5.92
CA TYR A 300 -12.07 15.71 4.62
C TYR A 300 -12.61 14.27 4.64
N VAL A 301 -12.39 13.52 5.73
CA VAL A 301 -12.99 12.18 5.88
C VAL A 301 -14.53 12.22 5.98
N SER A 302 -15.11 13.23 6.65
CA SER A 302 -16.57 13.41 6.69
C SER A 302 -17.14 13.65 5.28
N HIS A 303 -16.47 14.46 4.45
CA HIS A 303 -16.86 14.66 3.05
C HIS A 303 -16.81 13.37 2.24
N ILE A 304 -15.73 12.60 2.37
CA ILE A 304 -15.60 11.29 1.70
C ILE A 304 -16.72 10.33 2.12
N LYS A 305 -17.01 10.20 3.42
CA LYS A 305 -18.11 9.36 3.92
C LYS A 305 -19.46 9.81 3.34
N ASN A 306 -19.74 11.11 3.36
CA ASN A 306 -20.96 11.70 2.80
C ASN A 306 -21.11 11.43 1.29
N ILE A 307 -20.01 11.50 0.52
CA ILE A 307 -20.02 11.19 -0.92
C ILE A 307 -20.38 9.72 -1.15
N LEU A 308 -19.77 8.79 -0.40
CA LEU A 308 -20.04 7.35 -0.52
C LEU A 308 -21.49 6.98 -0.17
N SER A 309 -22.04 7.57 0.91
CA SER A 309 -23.44 7.39 1.29
C SER A 309 -24.42 8.00 0.29
N SER A 310 -24.08 9.15 -0.32
CA SER A 310 -24.89 9.77 -1.36
C SER A 310 -24.93 8.94 -2.64
N GLY A 311 -23.78 8.42 -3.10
CA GLY A 311 -23.68 7.57 -4.30
C GLY A 311 -24.47 6.26 -4.19
N SER A 312 -24.70 5.76 -2.97
CA SER A 312 -25.54 4.59 -2.73
C SER A 312 -27.04 4.87 -2.91
N SER A 313 -27.46 6.13 -2.84
CA SER A 313 -28.88 6.54 -2.94
C SER A 313 -29.31 6.74 -4.39
N ASP A 314 -28.51 7.43 -5.20
CA ASP A 314 -28.82 7.73 -6.61
C ASP A 314 -28.90 6.48 -7.51
N LEU A 315 -28.20 5.39 -7.15
CA LEU A 315 -28.20 4.13 -7.90
C LEU A 315 -29.49 3.29 -7.77
N THR A 316 -30.48 3.75 -7.00
CA THR A 316 -31.82 3.10 -6.90
C THR A 316 -32.90 3.81 -7.73
N GLY A 317 -32.56 4.91 -8.40
CA GLY A 317 -33.49 5.85 -9.02
C GLY A 317 -33.97 5.55 -10.45
N THR A 318 -34.07 4.30 -10.92
CA THR A 318 -34.69 4.00 -12.24
C THR A 318 -35.40 2.64 -12.30
N SER A 319 -36.54 2.51 -11.61
CA SER A 319 -37.68 1.66 -12.04
C SER A 319 -38.87 1.81 -11.08
N ALA A 320 -39.72 2.81 -11.34
CA ALA A 320 -41.06 2.88 -10.75
C ALA A 320 -42.07 3.16 -11.88
N SER A 321 -42.51 2.10 -12.55
CA SER A 321 -43.58 2.18 -13.54
C SER A 321 -44.86 2.73 -12.93
N SER A 322 -45.54 3.58 -13.69
CA SER A 322 -46.80 4.21 -13.33
C SER A 322 -47.85 3.18 -12.88
N SER A 323 -48.28 3.31 -11.62
CA SER A 323 -49.50 2.69 -11.12
C SER A 323 -50.34 3.77 -10.44
N SER A 324 -51.34 4.25 -11.20
CA SER A 324 -52.30 5.23 -10.72
C SER A 324 -53.12 4.66 -9.56
N SER A 325 -53.16 5.36 -8.43
CA SER A 325 -54.25 5.23 -7.48
C SER A 325 -54.68 6.62 -6.97
N THR A 326 -55.91 6.97 -7.29
CA THR A 326 -56.56 8.22 -6.91
C THR A 326 -56.83 8.27 -5.42
N PHE A 327 -56.36 9.33 -4.75
CA PHE A 327 -57.00 9.81 -3.53
C PHE A 327 -57.23 11.32 -3.59
N THR A 328 -58.52 11.66 -3.62
CA THR A 328 -59.06 13.00 -3.47
C THR A 328 -58.74 13.56 -2.09
N SER A 329 -58.29 14.81 -2.01
CA SER A 329 -58.30 15.60 -0.77
C SER A 329 -58.46 17.08 -1.11
N SER A 330 -59.36 17.75 -0.39
CA SER A 330 -59.95 19.02 -0.80
C SER A 330 -59.05 20.23 -0.54
N ALA A 331 -59.35 21.32 -1.25
CA ALA A 331 -58.62 22.57 -1.17
C ALA A 331 -58.73 23.27 0.20
N SER A 332 -57.71 24.05 0.53
CA SER A 332 -57.91 25.38 1.11
C SER A 332 -56.76 26.30 0.69
N SER A 333 -57.11 27.36 -0.04
CA SER A 333 -56.21 28.41 -0.50
C SER A 333 -56.24 29.59 0.47
N SER A 334 -55.08 30.10 0.87
CA SER A 334 -54.95 31.44 1.45
C SER A 334 -53.73 32.16 0.86
N THR A 335 -53.96 32.87 -0.23
CA THR A 335 -53.03 33.85 -0.81
C THR A 335 -52.88 35.06 0.12
N SER A 336 -51.65 35.53 0.31
CA SER A 336 -51.35 36.91 0.73
C SER A 336 -50.04 37.37 0.11
N SER A 337 -50.15 38.05 -1.04
CA SER A 337 -49.06 38.79 -1.68
C SER A 337 -49.23 40.28 -1.39
N ILE A 338 -48.21 40.94 -0.82
CA ILE A 338 -48.07 42.41 -0.89
C ILE A 338 -46.64 42.72 -1.30
N ALA A 339 -46.51 43.71 -2.18
CA ALA A 339 -45.30 44.00 -2.93
C ALA A 339 -44.37 45.04 -2.30
N VAL A 340 -43.18 45.08 -2.88
CA VAL A 340 -42.08 46.04 -2.73
C VAL A 340 -42.56 47.50 -2.93
N PRO A 341 -41.85 48.50 -2.37
CA PRO A 341 -41.22 49.46 -3.27
C PRO A 341 -39.73 49.69 -2.98
N ALA A 342 -38.97 49.85 -4.05
CA ALA A 342 -37.56 50.23 -4.01
C ALA A 342 -37.42 51.75 -4.02
N THR A 343 -36.33 52.27 -3.45
CA THR A 343 -35.87 53.63 -3.79
C THR A 343 -34.35 53.69 -3.83
N THR A 344 -33.85 54.25 -4.92
CA THR A 344 -32.46 54.62 -5.21
C THR A 344 -31.97 55.77 -4.35
N SER A 345 -30.66 55.84 -4.10
CA SER A 345 -29.90 57.10 -4.17
C SER A 345 -28.40 56.87 -4.27
N SER A 346 -27.76 57.65 -5.14
CA SER A 346 -26.33 57.70 -5.44
C SER A 346 -25.71 58.99 -4.91
N SER A 347 -24.45 58.97 -4.49
CA SER A 347 -23.63 60.19 -4.43
C SER A 347 -22.13 59.88 -4.39
N GLU A 348 -21.38 60.39 -5.38
CA GLU A 348 -19.92 60.48 -5.36
C GLU A 348 -19.46 61.73 -4.57
N ALA A 349 -18.25 61.69 -3.99
CA ALA A 349 -17.22 62.76 -4.12
C ALA A 349 -15.92 62.46 -3.34
N LYS A 350 -14.78 62.45 -4.06
CA LYS A 350 -13.51 63.23 -3.86
C LYS A 350 -13.10 63.71 -2.45
N THR A 351 -11.83 63.85 -2.03
CA THR A 351 -10.46 63.56 -2.56
C THR A 351 -9.44 63.95 -1.46
N SER A 352 -8.31 63.24 -1.28
CA SER A 352 -6.97 63.79 -0.93
C SER A 352 -5.99 62.65 -0.56
N THR A 353 -5.13 62.17 -1.48
CA THR A 353 -3.68 62.51 -1.56
C THR A 353 -2.87 62.47 -0.27
N LEU A 354 -1.90 61.54 -0.20
CA LEU A 354 -0.46 61.79 0.01
C LEU A 354 0.38 60.55 -0.36
N GLU A 355 1.23 60.69 -1.38
CA GLU A 355 2.44 59.88 -1.69
C GLU A 355 3.68 60.69 -1.21
N PRO A 356 4.96 60.24 -1.33
CA PRO A 356 5.54 59.01 -1.90
C PRO A 356 6.32 58.22 -0.79
N SER A 357 7.40 57.42 -0.97
CA SER A 357 8.27 57.01 -2.09
C SER A 357 9.02 55.69 -1.80
N PHE A 358 9.51 55.02 -2.84
CA PHE A 358 10.55 53.96 -2.76
C PHE A 358 11.95 54.52 -2.37
N PRO A 359 12.92 53.65 -2.07
CA PRO A 359 13.96 53.45 -3.09
C PRO A 359 14.38 51.98 -3.34
N THR A 360 14.58 51.67 -4.61
CA THR A 360 15.45 50.58 -5.11
C THR A 360 16.91 51.02 -5.07
N THR A 361 17.90 50.12 -4.92
CA THR A 361 19.14 50.03 -5.75
C THR A 361 19.94 48.76 -5.40
N THR A 362 20.69 48.28 -6.38
CA THR A 362 21.37 46.98 -6.52
C THR A 362 22.80 46.87 -5.95
N VAL A 363 23.17 45.63 -5.58
CA VAL A 363 24.45 44.91 -5.81
C VAL A 363 25.79 45.61 -5.53
N ALA A 364 26.57 45.04 -4.58
CA ALA A 364 27.98 44.72 -4.79
C ALA A 364 28.44 43.58 -3.85
N THR A 365 29.35 42.73 -4.35
CA THR A 365 29.92 41.55 -3.68
C THR A 365 30.99 41.89 -2.64
N ASN A 366 31.10 41.11 -1.56
CA ASN A 366 32.41 40.60 -1.15
C ASN A 366 32.35 39.29 -0.35
N THR A 367 33.23 38.40 -0.77
CA THR A 367 33.57 37.06 -0.28
C THR A 367 33.98 37.03 1.20
N GLU A 368 33.44 36.09 1.97
CA GLU A 368 34.28 35.27 2.86
C GLU A 368 33.64 33.89 3.09
N ALA A 369 34.38 32.82 2.80
CA ALA A 369 33.93 31.45 2.98
C ALA A 369 34.40 30.92 4.33
N LYS A 370 33.50 30.34 5.13
CA LYS A 370 33.88 29.55 6.31
C LYS A 370 33.55 28.08 6.10
N THR A 371 34.50 27.40 5.47
CA THR A 371 34.57 25.93 5.39
C THR A 371 34.81 25.35 6.78
N THR A 372 33.97 24.40 7.21
CA THR A 372 34.22 23.61 8.43
C THR A 372 34.77 22.24 8.03
N THR A 373 36.08 22.17 7.79
CA THR A 373 36.80 20.94 7.45
C THR A 373 37.12 20.13 8.72
N LEU A 374 36.78 18.84 8.74
CA LEU A 374 37.18 17.90 9.79
C LEU A 374 38.15 16.85 9.22
N ALA A 375 39.42 16.89 9.66
CA ALA A 375 40.44 15.83 9.56
C ALA A 375 41.75 16.33 10.26
N PRO A 376 42.80 15.50 10.48
CA PRO A 376 42.79 14.32 11.36
C PRO A 376 44.05 14.21 12.24
N GLN A 377 43.97 13.65 13.45
CA GLN A 377 45.10 13.18 14.29
C GLN A 377 44.56 12.26 15.41
N ASP A 378 45.29 11.29 15.98
CA ASP A 378 46.43 10.51 15.49
C ASP A 378 46.45 9.18 16.31
N THR A 379 47.16 8.19 15.81
CA THR A 379 47.39 6.85 16.35
C THR A 379 48.05 6.83 17.73
N LEU A 380 47.75 5.81 18.55
CA LEU A 380 48.78 4.95 19.17
C LEU A 380 48.20 3.63 19.74
N GLN A 381 48.84 2.52 19.39
CA GLN A 381 48.63 1.20 20.01
C GLN A 381 49.26 1.16 21.42
N THR A 382 48.94 0.13 22.23
CA THR A 382 49.92 -0.92 22.61
C THR A 382 49.31 -2.06 23.47
N SER A 383 49.37 -3.26 22.88
CA SER A 383 49.43 -4.63 23.44
C SER A 383 48.52 -5.15 24.58
N VAL A 384 47.95 -6.32 24.30
CA VAL A 384 47.48 -7.36 25.23
C VAL A 384 48.67 -8.03 25.95
N THR A 385 48.50 -8.43 27.21
CA THR A 385 49.30 -9.50 27.83
C THR A 385 48.41 -10.52 28.54
N THR A 386 48.65 -11.79 28.24
CA THR A 386 47.97 -12.98 28.80
C THR A 386 48.38 -13.30 30.22
N SER A 387 47.48 -13.90 31.01
CA SER A 387 47.82 -14.90 32.03
C SER A 387 46.60 -15.75 32.41
N ALA A 388 46.71 -17.06 32.21
CA ALA A 388 45.83 -18.04 32.83
C ALA A 388 46.57 -18.65 34.04
N SER A 389 45.86 -18.99 35.12
CA SER A 389 46.40 -19.78 36.23
C SER A 389 45.28 -20.47 37.01
N ASP A 390 45.41 -21.78 37.20
CA ASP A 390 44.61 -22.58 38.12
C ASP A 390 44.76 -22.11 39.58
N SER A 391 43.70 -22.26 40.37
CA SER A 391 43.78 -23.05 41.62
C SER A 391 42.42 -23.35 42.24
N SER A 392 42.34 -24.49 42.90
CA SER A 392 41.17 -25.04 43.58
C SER A 392 41.14 -24.72 45.08
N THR A 393 39.94 -24.68 45.68
CA THR A 393 39.56 -25.25 47.00
C THR A 393 38.11 -24.84 47.31
N THR A 394 37.15 -25.77 47.41
CA THR A 394 36.81 -26.64 48.56
C THR A 394 35.93 -25.96 49.64
N SER A 395 34.62 -26.21 49.52
CA SER A 395 33.63 -26.46 50.59
C SER A 395 33.44 -25.48 51.76
N THR A 396 32.19 -25.01 51.96
CA THR A 396 31.45 -25.36 53.20
C THR A 396 29.93 -25.24 53.07
N THR A 397 29.23 -26.08 53.83
CA THR A 397 27.77 -26.30 53.85
C THR A 397 27.06 -25.31 54.78
N SER A 398 25.79 -24.99 54.49
CA SER A 398 24.78 -24.81 55.55
C SER A 398 23.37 -25.10 55.06
N THR A 399 22.71 -26.03 55.76
CA THR A 399 21.35 -26.53 55.51
C THR A 399 20.30 -25.76 56.32
N VAL A 400 19.10 -25.56 55.76
CA VAL A 400 17.85 -25.47 56.54
C VAL A 400 16.80 -26.39 55.92
N LYS A 401 16.11 -27.16 56.77
CA LYS A 401 15.05 -28.11 56.39
C LYS A 401 13.70 -27.40 56.33
N ILE A 402 12.83 -27.80 55.39
CA ILE A 402 11.38 -27.77 55.59
C ILE A 402 10.83 -29.15 55.24
N THR A 403 9.89 -29.64 56.06
CA THR A 403 9.36 -31.00 56.05
C THR A 403 8.12 -31.13 55.17
N GLN A 404 7.93 -32.33 54.60
CA GLN A 404 6.80 -32.76 53.78
C GLN A 404 5.43 -32.60 54.46
N THR A 405 4.37 -32.45 53.65
CA THR A 405 3.34 -33.50 53.57
C THR A 405 2.70 -33.58 52.18
N LEU A 406 2.74 -34.76 51.56
CA LEU A 406 1.85 -35.16 50.47
C LEU A 406 1.02 -36.34 50.99
N THR A 407 -0.28 -36.39 50.66
CA THR A 407 -1.14 -37.53 50.98
C THR A 407 -1.90 -37.98 49.73
N SER A 408 -1.70 -39.24 49.37
CA SER A 408 -2.45 -39.96 48.33
C SER A 408 -2.94 -41.30 48.91
N ALA A 409 -4.13 -41.76 48.54
CA ALA A 409 -4.68 -43.02 49.03
C ALA A 409 -5.36 -43.85 47.92
N ASN A 410 -4.86 -45.09 47.77
CA ASN A 410 -5.48 -46.35 47.33
C ASN A 410 -6.38 -46.38 46.06
N ILE A 411 -5.97 -47.04 44.96
CA ILE A 411 -5.86 -48.52 44.72
C ILE A 411 -7.19 -49.21 44.37
N LYS A 412 -7.26 -49.76 43.15
CA LYS A 412 -7.67 -51.17 42.92
C LYS A 412 -7.07 -51.75 41.63
N GLN A 413 -6.89 -53.06 41.61
CA GLN A 413 -6.06 -53.84 40.68
C GLN A 413 -6.87 -55.07 40.19
N VAL A 414 -6.83 -55.39 38.90
CA VAL A 414 -7.08 -56.75 38.35
C VAL A 414 -6.20 -56.95 37.11
N SER A 415 -5.79 -58.20 36.85
CA SER A 415 -4.74 -58.61 35.90
C SER A 415 -5.13 -59.85 35.08
N THR A 416 -4.67 -59.96 33.83
CA THR A 416 -4.35 -61.19 33.04
C THR A 416 -3.76 -60.75 31.69
N SER A 417 -2.49 -61.00 31.34
CA SER A 417 -1.95 -62.16 30.58
C SER A 417 -2.66 -62.45 29.24
N SER A 418 -2.00 -62.69 28.10
CA SER A 418 -0.72 -63.40 27.90
C SER A 418 -0.04 -63.14 26.53
N ASN A 419 1.30 -63.29 26.48
CA ASN A 419 2.22 -63.76 25.41
C ASN A 419 1.73 -63.78 23.93
N GLU A 420 2.53 -63.34 22.94
CA GLU A 420 3.76 -64.05 22.52
C GLU A 420 5.02 -63.21 22.17
N THR A 421 6.12 -63.89 22.52
CA THR A 421 7.59 -63.77 22.42
C THR A 421 8.27 -63.36 21.07
N PRO A 422 9.62 -63.15 21.07
CA PRO A 422 10.29 -62.17 20.21
C PRO A 422 11.50 -62.68 19.38
N VAL A 423 12.16 -61.77 18.64
CA VAL A 423 13.55 -61.85 18.14
C VAL A 423 14.16 -60.43 18.27
N VAL A 424 14.98 -60.11 19.28
CA VAL A 424 16.45 -60.34 19.43
C VAL A 424 17.32 -59.31 18.66
N THR A 425 18.41 -58.68 19.16
CA THR A 425 19.01 -58.47 20.50
C THR A 425 20.18 -57.43 20.33
N THR A 426 20.32 -56.42 21.21
CA THR A 426 21.60 -55.73 21.65
C THR A 426 22.53 -55.01 20.62
N GLU A 427 23.45 -54.08 20.95
CA GLU A 427 23.72 -53.31 22.20
C GLU A 427 24.54 -52.01 21.93
N THR A 428 24.28 -51.00 22.75
CA THR A 428 25.24 -50.18 23.54
C THR A 428 26.65 -49.81 22.99
N SER A 429 26.78 -48.52 22.69
CA SER A 429 27.83 -47.56 23.15
C SER A 429 29.34 -47.90 23.07
N SER A 430 30.10 -46.98 22.46
CA SER A 430 31.32 -46.41 23.08
C SER A 430 31.74 -45.08 22.42
N SER A 431 32.49 -44.26 23.14
CA SER A 431 32.99 -42.95 22.71
C SER A 431 34.51 -42.98 22.52
N ALA A 432 35.03 -42.35 21.47
CA ALA A 432 36.46 -42.08 21.29
C ALA A 432 36.70 -40.84 20.42
N THR A 433 37.84 -40.16 20.65
CA THR A 433 38.06 -38.75 20.29
C THR A 433 39.05 -38.56 19.13
N ARG A 434 38.82 -37.51 18.32
CA ARG A 434 39.78 -36.78 17.46
C ARG A 434 40.46 -37.53 16.30
N THR A 435 40.34 -36.95 15.10
CA THR A 435 41.49 -36.40 14.34
C THR A 435 40.98 -35.33 13.36
N THR A 436 41.70 -34.22 13.25
CA THR A 436 41.44 -33.12 12.31
C THR A 436 42.05 -33.40 10.93
N LEU A 437 41.29 -33.20 9.86
CA LEU A 437 41.81 -33.06 8.50
C LEU A 437 41.15 -31.85 7.81
N ALA A 438 41.97 -30.98 7.22
CA ALA A 438 41.54 -29.78 6.53
C ALA A 438 41.14 -30.08 5.07
N PRO A 439 40.16 -29.36 4.49
CA PRO A 439 39.90 -29.42 3.06
C PRO A 439 40.91 -28.56 2.29
N THR A 440 41.62 -29.18 1.35
CA THR A 440 42.61 -28.53 0.47
C THR A 440 41.96 -27.52 -0.47
N THR A 441 42.52 -26.32 -0.54
CA THR A 441 42.17 -25.30 -1.54
C THR A 441 42.78 -25.63 -2.90
N THR A 442 41.94 -25.80 -3.93
CA THR A 442 42.38 -25.80 -5.34
C THR A 442 41.92 -24.51 -6.04
N PRO A 443 42.83 -23.76 -6.69
CA PRO A 443 42.46 -22.53 -7.40
C PRO A 443 41.89 -22.85 -8.78
N VAL A 444 40.73 -22.28 -9.11
CA VAL A 444 40.19 -22.27 -10.48
C VAL A 444 40.47 -20.90 -11.09
N THR A 445 41.39 -20.89 -12.06
CA THR A 445 41.77 -19.69 -12.81
C THR A 445 40.68 -19.30 -13.80
N THR A 446 40.01 -18.18 -13.57
CA THR A 446 39.08 -17.58 -14.56
C THR A 446 39.82 -16.57 -15.42
N THR A 447 40.03 -16.89 -16.70
CA THR A 447 40.72 -16.02 -17.66
C THR A 447 39.76 -15.01 -18.29
N THR A 448 40.03 -13.72 -18.07
CA THR A 448 39.40 -12.60 -18.78
C THR A 448 39.87 -12.52 -20.24
N PRO A 449 38.97 -12.30 -21.22
CA PRO A 449 39.35 -11.84 -22.54
C PRO A 449 39.41 -10.31 -22.57
N VAL A 450 40.63 -9.76 -22.56
CA VAL A 450 40.91 -8.39 -23.00
C VAL A 450 41.21 -8.44 -24.50
N ILE A 451 40.56 -7.61 -25.32
CA ILE A 451 41.01 -7.34 -26.69
C ILE A 451 41.30 -5.85 -26.83
N THR A 452 42.55 -5.57 -27.19
CA THR A 452 43.12 -4.23 -27.30
C THR A 452 42.94 -3.68 -28.71
N THR A 453 42.78 -2.35 -28.79
CA THR A 453 42.75 -1.54 -30.01
C THR A 453 44.06 -1.57 -30.81
N THR A 454 44.01 -1.45 -32.15
CA THR A 454 44.90 -0.55 -32.94
C THR A 454 44.38 -0.36 -34.39
N PRO A 455 44.79 0.72 -35.12
CA PRO A 455 44.03 1.23 -36.28
C PRO A 455 44.76 1.15 -37.64
N ALA A 456 44.05 1.46 -38.73
CA ALA A 456 44.64 1.98 -39.98
C ALA A 456 43.66 2.88 -40.78
N SER A 457 44.21 3.96 -41.34
CA SER A 457 43.57 4.91 -42.28
C SER A 457 43.37 4.27 -43.68
N THR A 458 42.66 4.81 -44.68
CA THR A 458 42.81 6.15 -45.33
C THR A 458 41.69 6.53 -46.32
N THR A 459 41.53 7.85 -46.52
CA THR A 459 41.15 8.59 -47.76
C THR A 459 39.73 8.56 -48.37
N THR A 460 39.15 9.77 -48.38
CA THR A 460 38.18 10.43 -49.31
C THR A 460 38.64 10.42 -50.80
N PRO A 461 37.84 10.89 -51.82
CA PRO A 461 36.83 11.95 -51.78
C PRO A 461 35.50 11.77 -52.56
N ALA A 462 34.65 12.78 -52.37
CA ALA A 462 33.27 12.96 -52.86
C ALA A 462 33.08 13.06 -54.39
N THR A 463 31.83 12.86 -54.82
CA THR A 463 31.26 13.56 -56.00
C THR A 463 29.80 13.94 -55.76
N THR A 464 29.46 15.19 -56.09
CA THR A 464 28.11 15.80 -56.03
C THR A 464 27.30 15.52 -57.29
N ALA A 465 25.98 15.27 -57.20
CA ALA A 465 25.03 15.68 -58.23
C ALA A 465 23.56 15.63 -57.75
N THR A 466 22.85 16.74 -57.92
CA THR A 466 21.41 16.92 -57.69
C THR A 466 20.63 16.62 -58.96
N THR A 467 19.52 15.88 -58.89
CA THR A 467 18.39 16.12 -59.81
C THR A 467 17.06 15.72 -59.20
N ALA A 468 16.08 16.63 -59.25
CA ALA A 468 14.66 16.34 -59.04
C ALA A 468 13.92 16.31 -60.39
N THR A 469 12.64 15.91 -60.37
CA THR A 469 11.52 16.29 -61.28
C THR A 469 10.73 15.09 -61.83
N THR A 470 9.61 14.82 -61.16
CA THR A 470 8.24 14.64 -61.72
C THR A 470 8.01 13.81 -63.00
N ALA A 471 7.22 12.75 -62.86
CA ALA A 471 6.28 12.28 -63.88
C ALA A 471 5.01 11.68 -63.24
N THR A 472 3.86 11.90 -63.87
CA THR A 472 2.49 11.52 -63.42
C THR A 472 1.82 10.70 -64.53
N PRO A 473 0.54 10.30 -64.40
CA PRO A 473 0.01 9.16 -63.66
C PRO A 473 -0.22 7.90 -64.54
N ALA A 474 -0.52 6.76 -63.92
CA ALA A 474 -1.16 5.62 -64.58
C ALA A 474 -2.46 5.25 -63.85
N VAL A 475 -3.59 5.31 -64.58
CA VAL A 475 -4.91 4.90 -64.09
C VAL A 475 -5.19 3.47 -64.53
N THR A 476 -5.45 2.58 -63.57
CA THR A 476 -6.14 1.30 -63.82
C THR A 476 -7.21 1.09 -62.75
N THR A 477 -8.41 0.73 -63.20
CA THR A 477 -9.63 0.69 -62.40
C THR A 477 -9.80 -0.56 -61.54
N SER A 478 -10.18 -0.34 -60.28
CA SER A 478 -11.16 -1.08 -59.47
C SER A 478 -11.26 -2.61 -59.55
N ALA A 479 -10.95 -3.25 -58.43
CA ALA A 479 -11.75 -4.37 -57.93
C ALA A 479 -12.16 -4.05 -56.48
N THR A 480 -13.46 -3.94 -56.24
CA THR A 480 -14.02 -3.54 -54.94
C THR A 480 -14.12 -4.73 -54.00
N THR A 481 -13.30 -4.75 -52.94
CA THR A 481 -13.57 -5.50 -51.72
C THR A 481 -13.69 -4.50 -50.59
N THR A 482 -14.88 -4.34 -50.03
CA THR A 482 -15.19 -3.30 -49.05
C THR A 482 -14.64 -3.66 -47.67
N GLN A 483 -13.32 -3.57 -47.50
CA GLN A 483 -12.68 -3.50 -46.19
C GLN A 483 -12.74 -2.04 -45.74
N ALA A 484 -13.25 -1.79 -44.53
CA ALA A 484 -13.30 -0.45 -43.98
C ALA A 484 -11.88 0.01 -43.62
N THR A 485 -11.22 0.72 -44.53
CA THR A 485 -9.93 1.37 -44.24
C THR A 485 -10.18 2.53 -43.30
N THR A 486 -10.10 2.26 -42.00
CA THR A 486 -9.98 3.32 -40.99
C THR A 486 -8.73 4.13 -41.30
N SER A 487 -8.89 5.42 -41.54
CA SER A 487 -7.78 6.37 -41.46
C SER A 487 -7.10 6.15 -40.11
N ALA A 488 -5.80 5.89 -40.09
CA ALA A 488 -5.06 5.83 -38.83
C ALA A 488 -5.23 7.17 -38.09
N SER A 489 -5.47 7.12 -36.79
CA SER A 489 -5.50 8.35 -36.00
C SER A 489 -4.08 8.92 -35.95
N THR A 490 -3.95 10.24 -35.77
CA THR A 490 -2.63 10.87 -35.58
C THR A 490 -1.91 10.30 -34.34
N ALA A 491 -2.67 9.83 -33.35
CA ALA A 491 -2.15 9.09 -32.20
C ALA A 491 -1.56 7.73 -32.59
N HIS A 492 -2.22 6.97 -33.48
CA HIS A 492 -1.71 5.70 -33.98
C HIS A 492 -0.38 5.88 -34.75
N GLU A 493 -0.30 6.87 -35.64
CA GLU A 493 0.95 7.22 -36.34
C GLU A 493 2.08 7.61 -35.37
N GLN A 494 1.75 8.34 -34.30
CA GLN A 494 2.69 8.68 -33.23
C GLN A 494 3.15 7.45 -32.42
N ALA A 495 2.26 6.50 -32.12
CA ALA A 495 2.60 5.25 -31.45
C ALA A 495 3.57 4.39 -32.30
N VAL A 496 3.30 4.26 -33.60
CA VAL A 496 4.19 3.60 -34.57
C VAL A 496 5.56 4.29 -34.62
N SER A 497 5.59 5.63 -34.67
CA SER A 497 6.83 6.41 -34.67
C SER A 497 7.66 6.23 -33.39
N LEU A 498 7.02 6.23 -32.21
CA LEU A 498 7.68 5.93 -30.93
C LEU A 498 8.23 4.50 -30.90
N ASN A 499 7.50 3.52 -31.40
CA ASN A 499 7.98 2.13 -31.47
C ASN A 499 9.18 1.96 -32.41
N ALA A 500 9.27 2.75 -33.48
CA ALA A 500 10.47 2.79 -34.32
C ALA A 500 11.68 3.37 -33.56
N LEU A 501 11.48 4.42 -32.75
CA LEU A 501 12.52 4.96 -31.87
C LEU A 501 12.98 3.94 -30.82
N TYR A 502 12.05 3.27 -30.14
CA TYR A 502 12.35 2.22 -29.16
C TYR A 502 13.14 1.07 -29.79
N SER A 503 12.72 0.59 -30.96
CA SER A 503 13.43 -0.46 -31.72
C SER A 503 14.86 -0.06 -32.10
N SER A 504 15.12 1.24 -32.28
CA SER A 504 16.46 1.79 -32.53
C SER A 504 17.27 2.12 -31.26
N GLY A 505 16.75 1.83 -30.06
CA GLY A 505 17.40 2.12 -28.78
C GLY A 505 17.39 3.61 -28.38
N LYS A 506 16.55 4.43 -29.02
CA LYS A 506 16.53 5.90 -28.83
C LYS A 506 15.52 6.40 -27.79
N TYR A 507 14.85 5.52 -27.06
CA TYR A 507 13.78 5.86 -26.12
C TYR A 507 12.79 6.87 -26.75
N ASN A 508 12.47 7.98 -26.06
CA ASN A 508 11.55 9.01 -26.57
C ASN A 508 12.16 9.96 -27.63
N GLY A 509 13.32 9.63 -28.20
CA GLY A 509 13.97 10.40 -29.27
C GLY A 509 14.74 11.64 -28.83
N LYS A 510 14.79 11.94 -27.51
CA LYS A 510 15.56 13.05 -26.94
C LYS A 510 16.98 12.60 -26.58
N GLU A 511 17.96 13.51 -26.67
CA GLU A 511 19.34 13.26 -26.21
C GLU A 511 19.45 13.18 -24.67
N THR A 512 18.53 13.82 -23.95
CA THR A 512 18.40 13.81 -22.49
C THR A 512 16.94 13.63 -22.09
N CYS A 513 16.69 12.99 -20.94
CA CYS A 513 15.35 12.75 -20.44
C CYS A 513 15.02 13.64 -19.24
N SER A 514 13.74 13.98 -19.07
CA SER A 514 13.21 14.70 -17.90
C SER A 514 12.74 13.70 -16.85
N ASN A 515 12.90 14.00 -15.56
CA ASN A 515 12.51 13.09 -14.48
C ASN A 515 11.02 12.71 -14.60
N GLY A 516 10.71 11.41 -14.67
CA GLY A 516 9.35 10.91 -14.94
C GLY A 516 8.97 10.77 -16.42
N ASP A 517 9.84 11.11 -17.39
CA ASP A 517 9.66 10.69 -18.79
C ASP A 517 9.57 9.15 -18.85
N ILE A 518 8.65 8.62 -19.65
CA ILE A 518 8.45 7.18 -19.87
C ILE A 518 8.81 6.81 -21.31
N ALA A 519 9.44 5.65 -21.49
CA ALA A 519 9.77 5.06 -22.79
C ALA A 519 9.86 3.53 -22.69
N CYS A 520 10.16 2.87 -23.80
CA CYS A 520 10.52 1.46 -23.83
C CYS A 520 11.97 1.28 -24.34
N SER A 521 12.68 0.29 -23.83
CA SER A 521 13.98 -0.11 -24.38
C SER A 521 13.81 -0.86 -25.71
N SER A 522 14.91 -1.05 -26.45
CA SER A 522 14.93 -1.88 -27.67
C SER A 522 14.66 -3.36 -27.41
N THR A 523 14.88 -3.84 -26.20
CA THR A 523 14.55 -5.20 -25.75
C THR A 523 13.10 -5.33 -25.25
N GLY A 524 12.33 -4.22 -25.19
CA GLY A 524 10.95 -4.22 -24.73
C GLY A 524 10.80 -4.21 -23.20
N GLU A 525 11.80 -3.70 -22.48
CA GLU A 525 11.70 -3.35 -21.06
C GLU A 525 11.02 -1.98 -20.91
N PHE A 526 10.35 -1.75 -19.79
CA PHE A 526 9.84 -0.43 -19.43
C PHE A 526 11.00 0.46 -18.96
N ALA A 527 11.02 1.71 -19.40
CA ALA A 527 12.05 2.67 -19.03
C ALA A 527 11.42 3.92 -18.43
N ILE A 528 11.88 4.32 -17.24
CA ILE A 528 11.55 5.59 -16.61
C ILE A 528 12.82 6.41 -16.43
N CYS A 529 12.74 7.71 -16.72
CA CYS A 529 13.83 8.62 -16.46
C CYS A 529 13.89 8.99 -14.98
N ASN A 530 15.00 8.68 -14.32
CA ASN A 530 15.29 9.03 -12.94
C ASN A 530 16.54 9.93 -12.89
N TYR A 531 16.40 11.17 -12.42
CA TYR A 531 17.47 12.19 -12.38
C TYR A 531 18.28 12.33 -13.69
N GLY A 532 17.60 12.30 -14.84
CA GLY A 532 18.22 12.45 -16.17
C GLY A 532 18.85 11.18 -16.74
N THR A 533 18.74 10.04 -16.04
CA THR A 533 19.21 8.73 -16.49
C THR A 533 18.02 7.78 -16.71
N TRP A 534 18.00 7.05 -17.83
CA TRP A 534 17.01 6.00 -18.04
C TRP A 534 17.30 4.79 -17.16
N VAL A 535 16.32 4.41 -16.34
CA VAL A 535 16.33 3.16 -15.55
C VAL A 535 15.33 2.21 -16.21
N THR A 536 15.79 1.03 -16.62
CA THR A 536 14.92 -0.01 -17.20
C THR A 536 14.47 -1.02 -16.16
N MET A 537 13.29 -1.60 -16.38
CA MET A 537 12.74 -2.71 -15.61
C MET A 537 12.05 -3.70 -16.54
N ALA A 538 12.24 -4.99 -16.29
CA ALA A 538 11.61 -6.05 -17.07
C ALA A 538 10.09 -5.99 -16.93
N CYS A 539 9.38 -6.14 -18.05
CA CYS A 539 7.95 -6.34 -18.03
C CYS A 539 7.59 -7.74 -17.49
N ALA A 540 6.40 -7.88 -16.90
CA ALA A 540 5.91 -9.17 -16.40
C ALA A 540 5.85 -10.23 -17.51
N GLN A 541 5.94 -11.52 -17.14
CA GLN A 541 5.93 -12.63 -18.10
C GLN A 541 4.69 -12.56 -19.01
N GLY A 542 4.91 -12.67 -20.33
CA GLY A 542 3.85 -12.54 -21.35
C GLY A 542 3.53 -11.10 -21.78
N THR A 543 4.20 -10.10 -21.19
CA THR A 543 4.07 -8.68 -21.56
C THR A 543 5.41 -8.12 -22.07
N THR A 544 5.35 -7.02 -22.81
CA THR A 544 6.50 -6.28 -23.33
C THR A 544 6.14 -4.80 -23.43
N CYS A 545 7.13 -3.92 -23.32
CA CYS A 545 6.92 -2.49 -23.48
C CYS A 545 6.83 -2.10 -24.96
N PHE A 546 5.77 -1.37 -25.30
CA PHE A 546 5.61 -0.66 -26.57
C PHE A 546 4.73 0.58 -26.38
N ALA A 547 4.79 1.52 -27.33
CA ALA A 547 3.83 2.62 -27.43
C ALA A 547 2.52 2.12 -28.06
N TYR A 548 1.39 2.55 -27.52
CA TYR A 548 0.05 2.24 -28.02
C TYR A 548 -0.83 3.48 -27.93
N ASP A 549 -1.83 3.58 -28.79
CA ASP A 549 -2.85 4.63 -28.73
C ASP A 549 -4.17 4.15 -28.12
N SER A 550 -4.91 5.10 -27.57
CA SER A 550 -6.28 4.93 -27.10
C SER A 550 -7.06 6.22 -27.42
N GLY A 551 -7.82 6.17 -28.51
CA GLY A 551 -8.47 7.37 -29.07
C GLY A 551 -7.45 8.33 -29.68
N GLU A 552 -7.31 9.51 -29.08
CA GLU A 552 -6.34 10.54 -29.47
C GLU A 552 -5.10 10.59 -28.57
N SER A 553 -5.02 9.74 -27.54
CA SER A 553 -3.91 9.68 -26.60
C SER A 553 -2.91 8.58 -26.97
N VAL A 554 -1.62 8.86 -26.79
CA VAL A 554 -0.53 7.88 -26.93
C VAL A 554 0.11 7.62 -25.57
N SER A 555 0.43 6.37 -25.27
CA SER A 555 1.07 5.95 -24.02
C SER A 555 2.06 4.82 -24.26
N SER A 556 3.07 4.71 -23.40
CA SER A 556 4.09 3.66 -23.48
C SER A 556 4.15 2.92 -22.16
N GLY A 557 4.13 1.60 -22.22
CA GLY A 557 4.06 0.76 -21.02
C GLY A 557 4.11 -0.73 -21.34
N CYS A 558 4.32 -1.56 -20.31
CA CYS A 558 4.20 -3.00 -20.43
C CYS A 558 2.75 -3.40 -20.76
N ASN A 559 2.55 -4.11 -21.86
CA ASN A 559 1.25 -4.64 -22.27
C ASN A 559 1.44 -6.01 -22.95
N PHE A 560 0.38 -6.78 -23.17
CA PHE A 560 0.47 -8.15 -23.68
C PHE A 560 1.20 -8.21 -25.03
N SER A 561 2.19 -9.09 -25.14
CA SER A 561 3.12 -9.09 -26.27
C SER A 561 2.48 -9.38 -27.63
N ASN A 562 1.32 -10.03 -27.66
CA ASN A 562 0.53 -10.28 -28.86
C ASN A 562 -0.15 -9.02 -29.44
N LEU A 563 -0.22 -7.92 -28.67
CA LEU A 563 -0.82 -6.65 -29.13
C LEU A 563 0.20 -5.72 -29.81
N LYS A 564 1.51 -5.92 -29.59
CA LYS A 564 2.59 -5.06 -30.11
C LYS A 564 2.58 -4.92 -31.64
N ASP A 565 2.23 -5.99 -32.34
CA ASP A 565 2.15 -6.04 -33.80
C ASP A 565 1.11 -5.10 -34.41
N ASN A 566 0.15 -4.63 -33.60
CA ASN A 566 -0.88 -3.68 -34.03
C ASN A 566 -0.38 -2.23 -34.03
N PHE A 567 0.72 -1.91 -33.34
CA PHE A 567 1.22 -0.54 -33.16
C PHE A 567 2.64 -0.35 -33.71
N THR A 568 3.08 -1.23 -34.60
CA THR A 568 4.45 -1.28 -35.15
C THR A 568 4.51 -1.28 -36.68
N LYS A 569 3.38 -1.07 -37.37
CA LYS A 569 3.22 -1.16 -38.83
C LYS A 569 2.43 0.02 -39.38
#